data_AF-A0A959KY17-F1
#
_entry.id   AF-A0A959KY17-F1
#
_cell.length_a   1.000
_cell.length_b   1.000
_cell.length_c   1.000
_cell.angle_alpha   90.00
_cell.angle_beta   90.00
_cell.angle_gamma   90.00
#
_symmetry.space_group_name_H-M   'P 1'
#
loop_
_entity.id
_entity.type
_entity.pdbx_description
1 polymer ?
#
loop_
_entity_poly.entity_id
_entity_poly.type
_entity_poly.pdbx_seq_one_letter_code
_entity_poly.pdbx_strand_id
1 'polypeptide(L)'
;GNPRTGRPYDQLWYAGEDRWAAELGGRYGYLDTAGQEIVPLQFEQVYSFSEGRAPYQQEQLWGYLDPDGNLITPPQFGLAWSFQNGLARVAFFEGIGFIDRSGKMAIRPDFLDVRDYSEGLARMQR
;
A
#
# COMPACT_ATOMS: atom_id res chain seq x y z
N GLY A 1 2.91 -6.13 -25.34
CA GLY A 1 3.20 -7.57 -25.19
C GLY A 1 3.85 -7.80 -23.84
N ASN A 2 3.87 -9.03 -23.34
CA ASN A 2 4.56 -9.35 -22.08
C ASN A 2 6.06 -8.99 -22.19
N PRO A 3 6.70 -8.58 -21.08
CA PRO A 3 8.12 -8.26 -21.06
C PRO A 3 8.93 -9.50 -21.43
N ARG A 4 10.02 -9.29 -22.17
CA ARG A 4 10.95 -10.37 -22.51
C ARG A 4 11.89 -10.59 -21.34
N THR A 5 11.51 -11.47 -20.42
CA THR A 5 12.33 -11.76 -19.25
C THR A 5 13.43 -12.78 -19.58
N GLY A 6 14.65 -12.54 -19.09
CA GLY A 6 15.75 -13.52 -19.12
C GLY A 6 15.63 -14.60 -18.03
N ARG A 7 14.69 -14.42 -17.10
CA ARG A 7 14.42 -15.29 -15.96
C ARG A 7 13.01 -15.88 -16.08
N PRO A 8 12.80 -17.17 -15.73
CA PRO A 8 11.47 -17.76 -15.66
C PRO A 8 10.79 -17.31 -14.34
N TYR A 9 9.78 -16.46 -14.44
CA TYR A 9 8.92 -16.09 -13.31
C TYR A 9 7.72 -17.02 -13.23
N ASP A 10 7.22 -17.26 -12.01
CA ASP A 10 6.04 -18.09 -11.78
C ASP A 10 4.78 -17.37 -12.27
N GLN A 11 4.70 -16.06 -12.02
CA GLN A 11 3.63 -15.20 -12.50
C GLN A 11 4.18 -13.87 -13.00
N LEU A 12 3.53 -13.33 -14.04
CA LEU A 12 3.76 -12.00 -14.58
C LEU A 12 2.41 -11.38 -14.93
N TRP A 13 2.18 -10.16 -14.47
CA TRP A 13 0.99 -9.39 -14.84
C TRP A 13 1.31 -7.92 -15.03
N TYR A 14 0.53 -7.26 -15.89
CA TYR A 14 0.67 -5.83 -16.09
C TYR A 14 0.22 -5.11 -14.82
N ALA A 15 1.14 -4.36 -14.22
CA ALA A 15 0.92 -3.64 -12.96
C ALA A 15 0.55 -2.16 -13.19
N GLY A 16 0.32 -1.75 -14.45
CA GLY A 16 0.02 -0.36 -14.79
C GLY A 16 1.27 0.49 -14.98
N GLU A 17 1.10 1.63 -15.66
CA GLU A 17 2.13 2.67 -15.81
C GLU A 17 3.49 2.12 -16.29
N ASP A 18 3.46 1.31 -17.36
CA ASP A 18 4.64 0.71 -18.00
C ASP A 18 5.45 -0.24 -17.09
N ARG A 19 4.81 -0.78 -16.05
CA ARG A 19 5.40 -1.76 -15.13
C ARG A 19 4.68 -3.09 -15.15
N TRP A 20 5.44 -4.14 -14.86
CA TRP A 20 4.95 -5.50 -14.72
C TRP A 20 5.28 -5.99 -13.32
N ALA A 21 4.30 -6.53 -12.61
CA ALA A 21 4.58 -7.23 -11.39
C ALA A 21 4.96 -8.67 -11.72
N ALA A 22 5.88 -9.19 -10.92
CA ALA A 22 6.45 -10.52 -11.11
C ALA A 22 6.46 -11.28 -9.79
N GLU A 23 6.19 -12.57 -9.87
CA GLU A 23 6.34 -13.52 -8.76
C GLU A 23 7.42 -14.53 -9.09
N LEU A 24 8.28 -14.85 -8.11
CA LEU A 24 9.07 -16.06 -8.15
C LEU A 24 9.30 -16.59 -6.72
N GLY A 25 8.97 -17.86 -6.50
CA GLY A 25 9.15 -18.51 -5.21
C GLY A 25 8.36 -17.84 -4.08
N GLY A 26 7.16 -17.32 -4.39
CA GLY A 26 6.31 -16.60 -3.43
C GLY A 26 6.82 -15.21 -3.03
N ARG A 27 7.79 -14.65 -3.75
CA ARG A 27 8.26 -13.28 -3.55
C ARG A 27 7.96 -12.42 -4.76
N TYR A 28 7.58 -11.18 -4.49
CA TYR A 28 7.06 -10.25 -5.48
C TYR A 28 7.91 -9.00 -5.63
N GLY A 29 7.90 -8.44 -6.83
CA GLY A 29 8.60 -7.23 -7.22
C GLY A 29 8.06 -6.68 -8.54
N TYR A 30 8.77 -5.73 -9.14
CA TYR A 30 8.37 -5.08 -10.39
C TYR A 30 9.48 -5.04 -11.41
N LEU A 31 9.08 -5.18 -12.66
CA LEU A 31 9.91 -5.10 -13.84
C LEU A 31 9.47 -3.94 -14.73
N ASP A 32 10.41 -3.41 -15.52
CA ASP A 32 10.11 -2.51 -16.62
C ASP A 32 9.54 -3.28 -17.83
N THR A 33 9.21 -2.56 -18.90
CA THR A 33 8.70 -3.15 -20.15
C THR A 33 9.73 -4.01 -20.89
N ALA A 34 11.03 -3.85 -20.61
CA ALA A 34 12.10 -4.67 -21.13
C ALA A 34 12.33 -5.95 -20.30
N GLY A 35 11.66 -6.10 -19.15
CA GLY A 35 11.83 -7.23 -18.24
C GLY A 35 13.00 -7.08 -17.27
N GLN A 36 13.55 -5.87 -17.14
CA GLN A 36 14.58 -5.55 -16.15
C GLN A 36 13.91 -5.24 -14.81
N GLU A 37 14.54 -5.67 -13.72
CA GLU A 37 14.04 -5.45 -12.37
C GLU A 37 14.15 -3.96 -11.99
N ILE A 38 13.01 -3.35 -11.66
CA ILE A 38 12.95 -2.02 -11.03
C ILE A 38 12.94 -2.20 -9.51
N VAL A 39 12.13 -3.16 -9.05
CA VAL A 39 11.93 -3.45 -7.63
C VAL A 39 12.23 -4.92 -7.39
N PRO A 40 13.19 -5.24 -6.52
CA PRO A 40 13.55 -6.63 -6.22
C PRO A 40 12.39 -7.50 -5.77
N LEU A 41 12.47 -8.79 -6.10
CA LEU A 41 11.54 -9.83 -5.62
C LEU A 41 11.74 -10.07 -4.11
N GLN A 42 11.22 -9.15 -3.29
CA GLN A 42 11.43 -9.15 -1.85
C GLN A 42 10.13 -8.96 -1.05
N PHE A 43 8.99 -8.70 -1.69
CA PHE A 43 7.75 -8.48 -0.95
C PHE A 43 6.91 -9.75 -0.84
N GLU A 44 6.08 -9.81 0.20
CA GLU A 44 5.12 -10.89 0.41
C GLU A 44 3.94 -10.76 -0.56
N GLN A 45 3.55 -9.52 -0.89
CA GLN A 45 2.56 -9.19 -1.92
C GLN A 45 2.84 -7.80 -2.50
N VAL A 46 2.35 -7.57 -3.72
CA VAL A 46 2.39 -6.27 -4.41
C VAL A 46 1.11 -6.07 -5.22
N TYR A 47 0.65 -4.82 -5.35
CA TYR A 47 -0.54 -4.46 -6.16
C TYR A 47 -0.21 -3.51 -7.31
N SER A 48 -1.14 -3.32 -8.24
CA SER A 48 -0.90 -2.44 -9.40
C SER A 48 -0.64 -1.00 -8.99
N PHE A 49 0.22 -0.33 -9.76
CA PHE A 49 0.43 1.10 -9.69
C PHE A 49 -0.85 1.86 -10.04
N SER A 50 -1.11 2.91 -9.26
CA SER A 50 -2.13 3.91 -9.55
C SER A 50 -1.61 5.28 -9.12
N GLU A 51 -1.68 6.26 -10.03
CA GLU A 51 -1.13 7.60 -9.86
C GLU A 51 0.37 7.61 -9.48
N GLY A 52 1.16 6.64 -9.93
CA GLY A 52 2.58 6.54 -9.57
C GLY A 52 2.84 5.97 -8.18
N ARG A 53 1.91 5.24 -7.57
CA ARG A 53 2.17 4.51 -6.31
C ARG A 53 1.61 3.11 -6.35
N ALA A 54 2.27 2.19 -5.67
CA ALA A 54 1.80 0.83 -5.55
C ALA A 54 1.83 0.33 -4.08
N PRO A 55 0.75 -0.30 -3.60
CA PRO A 55 0.79 -1.02 -2.33
C PRO A 55 1.77 -2.20 -2.38
N TYR A 56 2.47 -2.43 -1.27
CA TYR A 56 3.26 -3.63 -1.04
C TYR A 56 3.02 -4.16 0.36
N GLN A 57 3.24 -5.46 0.56
CA GLN A 57 3.14 -6.11 1.86
C GLN A 57 4.49 -6.68 2.30
N GLN A 58 4.83 -6.45 3.57
CA GLN A 58 5.98 -7.03 4.25
C GLN A 58 5.65 -7.13 5.74
N GLU A 59 6.05 -8.24 6.39
CA GLU A 59 5.75 -8.48 7.81
C GLU A 59 4.24 -8.38 8.10
N GLN A 60 3.42 -8.88 7.18
CA GLN A 60 1.95 -8.84 7.23
C GLN A 60 1.31 -7.44 7.22
N LEU A 61 2.09 -6.37 7.12
CA LEU A 61 1.62 -4.99 7.02
C LEU A 61 1.83 -4.42 5.62
N TRP A 62 1.01 -3.45 5.27
CA TRP A 62 1.03 -2.76 3.99
C TRP A 62 1.73 -1.41 4.08
N GLY A 63 2.45 -1.06 3.02
CA GLY A 63 3.00 0.27 2.76
C GLY A 63 2.84 0.65 1.28
N TYR A 64 3.45 1.76 0.87
CA TYR A 64 3.45 2.22 -0.52
C TYR A 64 4.86 2.44 -1.06
N LEU A 65 5.03 2.08 -2.32
CA LEU A 65 6.23 2.33 -3.13
C LEU A 65 5.95 3.43 -4.14
N ASP A 66 7.00 4.17 -4.49
CA ASP A 66 7.04 5.02 -5.67
C ASP A 66 7.41 4.20 -6.94
N PRO A 67 7.39 4.84 -8.13
CA PRO A 67 7.75 4.24 -9.42
C PRO A 67 9.11 3.56 -9.49
N ASP A 68 10.07 4.06 -8.71
CA ASP A 68 11.48 3.67 -8.71
C ASP A 68 11.77 2.63 -7.61
N GLY A 69 10.76 2.24 -6.84
CA GLY A 69 10.88 1.27 -5.74
C GLY A 69 11.25 1.88 -4.40
N ASN A 70 11.28 3.22 -4.27
CA ASN A 70 11.50 3.86 -2.98
C ASN A 70 10.24 3.76 -2.11
N LEU A 71 10.44 3.59 -0.81
CA LEU A 71 9.33 3.57 0.14
C LEU A 71 8.75 4.99 0.30
N ILE A 72 7.48 5.17 -0.08
CA ILE A 72 6.68 6.34 0.31
C ILE A 72 6.25 6.19 1.76
N THR A 73 5.84 4.98 2.14
CA THR A 73 5.62 4.61 3.54
C THR A 73 6.26 3.25 3.84
N PRO A 74 6.81 3.06 5.05
CA PRO A 74 7.12 1.72 5.53
C PRO A 74 5.83 0.88 5.70
N PRO A 75 5.93 -0.44 5.92
CA PRO A 75 4.79 -1.27 6.29
C PRO A 75 4.23 -0.80 7.63
N GLN A 76 2.99 -0.33 7.65
CA GLN A 76 2.34 0.18 8.86
C GLN A 76 0.81 0.06 8.84
N PHE A 77 0.22 -0.25 7.69
CA PHE A 77 -1.24 -0.36 7.54
C PHE A 77 -1.67 -1.82 7.57
N GLY A 78 -2.79 -2.13 8.22
CA GLY A 78 -3.38 -3.47 8.17
C GLY A 78 -3.90 -3.83 6.77
N LEU A 79 -4.39 -2.83 6.02
CA LEU A 79 -4.79 -2.93 4.62
C LEU A 79 -4.47 -1.62 3.90
N ALA A 80 -4.19 -1.70 2.61
CA ALA A 80 -3.93 -0.56 1.73
C ALA A 80 -4.65 -0.73 0.40
N TRP A 81 -5.29 0.34 -0.09
CA TRP A 81 -5.94 0.37 -1.40
C TRP A 81 -5.19 1.27 -2.39
N SER A 82 -5.40 1.08 -3.69
CA SER A 82 -4.80 1.94 -4.72
C SER A 82 -5.19 3.41 -4.54
N PHE A 83 -4.29 4.31 -4.95
CA PHE A 83 -4.57 5.74 -4.98
C PHE A 83 -5.67 6.08 -6.00
N GLN A 84 -6.54 7.00 -5.63
CA GLN A 84 -7.56 7.60 -6.51
C GLN A 84 -7.81 9.05 -6.07
N ASN A 85 -7.79 9.98 -7.02
CA ASN A 85 -7.97 11.41 -6.78
C ASN A 85 -6.96 11.97 -5.76
N GLY A 86 -5.72 11.48 -5.78
CA GLY A 86 -4.65 11.92 -4.88
C GLY A 86 -4.74 11.41 -3.43
N LEU A 87 -5.68 10.52 -3.13
CA LEU A 87 -5.82 9.89 -1.82
C LEU A 87 -5.78 8.37 -1.93
N ALA A 88 -5.32 7.70 -0.87
CA ALA A 88 -5.48 6.26 -0.72
C ALA A 88 -6.15 5.93 0.60
N ARG A 89 -7.13 5.02 0.56
CA ARG A 89 -7.72 4.44 1.76
C ARG A 89 -6.70 3.50 2.41
N VAL A 90 -6.59 3.54 3.73
CA VAL A 90 -5.73 2.64 4.53
C VAL A 90 -6.48 2.19 5.78
N ALA A 91 -6.19 0.99 6.27
CA ALA A 91 -6.75 0.47 7.52
C ALA A 91 -5.70 0.45 8.63
N PHE A 92 -6.12 0.89 9.81
CA PHE A 92 -5.41 0.76 11.08
C PHE A 92 -6.23 -0.13 12.02
N PHE A 93 -5.66 -0.45 13.18
CA PHE A 93 -6.41 -1.12 14.24
C PHE A 93 -7.62 -0.27 14.69
N GLU A 94 -7.45 1.05 14.77
CA GLU A 94 -8.52 1.97 15.17
C GLU A 94 -9.59 2.26 14.10
N GLY A 95 -9.40 1.83 12.85
CA GLY A 95 -10.38 2.04 11.78
C GLY A 95 -9.77 2.42 10.43
N ILE A 96 -10.54 3.09 9.59
CA ILE A 96 -10.14 3.47 8.23
C ILE A 96 -9.72 4.95 8.20
N GLY A 97 -8.58 5.23 7.58
CA GLY A 97 -8.13 6.59 7.27
C GLY A 97 -7.79 6.73 5.78
N PHE A 98 -7.34 7.93 5.43
CA PHE A 98 -6.86 8.26 4.09
C PHE A 98 -5.50 8.94 4.17
N ILE A 99 -4.58 8.53 3.31
CA ILE A 99 -3.29 9.19 3.11
C ILE A 99 -3.27 9.99 1.81
N ASP A 100 -2.50 11.07 1.80
CA ASP A 100 -2.16 11.81 0.59
C ASP A 100 -1.02 11.13 -0.19
N ARG A 101 -0.69 11.71 -1.35
CA ARG A 101 0.36 11.25 -2.26
C ARG A 101 1.76 11.16 -1.67
N SER A 102 2.03 11.86 -0.57
CA SER A 102 3.29 11.82 0.17
C SER A 102 3.30 10.76 1.28
N GLY A 103 2.20 10.04 1.47
CA GLY A 103 2.05 9.05 2.54
C GLY A 103 1.58 9.63 3.86
N LYS A 104 1.23 10.93 3.92
CA LYS A 104 0.76 11.59 5.14
C LYS A 104 -0.74 11.46 5.30
N MET A 105 -1.21 11.34 6.53
CA MET A 105 -2.64 11.28 6.84
C MET A 105 -3.37 12.55 6.38
N ALA A 106 -4.28 12.39 5.42
CA ALA A 106 -5.22 13.42 4.99
C ALA A 106 -6.52 13.38 5.83
N ILE A 107 -6.99 12.18 6.18
CA ILE A 107 -8.14 11.94 7.06
C ILE A 107 -7.73 10.83 8.03
N ARG A 108 -7.74 11.11 9.33
CA ARG A 108 -7.39 10.12 10.34
C ARG A 108 -8.57 9.17 10.58
N PRO A 109 -8.32 7.92 10.99
CA PRO A 109 -9.38 7.10 11.55
C PRO A 109 -9.98 7.83 12.75
N ASP A 110 -11.28 8.10 12.71
CA ASP A 110 -11.97 8.77 13.80
C ASP A 110 -12.14 7.79 14.97
N PHE A 111 -11.41 8.04 16.05
CA PHE A 111 -11.65 7.45 17.37
C PHE A 111 -11.84 8.56 18.41
N LEU A 112 -12.86 9.40 18.22
CA LEU A 112 -13.32 10.37 19.21
C LEU A 112 -14.81 10.15 19.44
N ASP A 113 -15.16 9.13 20.25
CA ASP A 113 -16.31 9.28 21.17
C ASP A 113 -16.50 8.15 22.19
N VAL A 114 -15.74 7.04 22.17
CA VAL A 114 -16.03 5.92 23.10
C VAL A 114 -15.25 5.99 24.42
N ARG A 115 -14.15 6.77 24.50
CA ARG A 115 -13.40 6.96 25.76
C ARG A 115 -13.71 8.26 26.49
N ASP A 116 -14.14 9.32 25.79
CA ASP A 116 -14.54 10.58 26.44
C ASP A 116 -16.00 10.54 26.96
N TYR A 117 -16.85 9.64 26.44
CA TYR A 117 -18.20 9.45 26.97
C TYR A 117 -18.25 8.72 28.33
N SER A 118 -17.19 8.01 28.72
CA SER A 118 -17.11 7.39 30.06
C SER A 118 -16.74 8.37 31.17
N GLU A 119 -16.15 9.52 30.85
CA GLU A 119 -15.82 10.55 31.84
C GLU A 119 -16.81 11.74 31.85
N GLY A 120 -17.62 11.89 30.79
CA GLY A 120 -18.60 12.97 30.65
C GLY A 120 -19.97 12.77 31.33
N LEU A 121 -20.33 11.55 31.74
CA LEU A 121 -21.64 11.27 32.38
C LEU A 121 -21.65 11.34 33.92
N ALA A 122 -20.51 11.66 34.55
CA ALA A 122 -20.40 11.72 36.01
C ALA A 122 -20.70 13.08 36.64
N ARG A 123 -21.20 14.07 35.87
CA ARG A 123 -21.65 15.35 36.42
C ARG A 123 -22.88 15.87 35.68
N MET A 124 -24.07 15.40 36.05
CA MET A 124 -25.29 16.21 36.21
C MET A 124 -26.48 15.35 36.66
N GLN A 125 -26.74 15.30 37.97
CA GLN A 125 -28.04 15.72 38.54
C GLN A 125 -27.91 15.90 40.06
N ARG A 126 -28.33 17.10 40.50
CA ARG A 126 -28.62 17.62 41.86
C ARG A 126 -28.21 16.82 43.10
#